data_AF-A0A945I8S3-F1
#
_entry.id   AF-A0A945I8S3-F1
#
_cell.length_a   1.000
_cell.length_b   1.000
_cell.length_c   1.000
_cell.angle_alpha   90.00
_cell.angle_beta   90.00
_cell.angle_gamma   90.00
#
_symmetry.space_group_name_H-M   'P 1'
#
loop_
_entity.id
_entity.type
_entity.pdbx_description
1 polymer ?
#
loop_
_entity_poly.entity_id
_entity_poly.type
_entity_poly.pdbx_seq_one_letter_code
_entity_poly.pdbx_strand_id
1 'polypeptide(L)' 'MDSAPASVECTVAEIIERGDHHIVIGEVIEANVAQEPEGRADKAILEMKELGDTVFYGG' A
#
# COMPACT_ATOMS: atom_id res chain seq x y z
N MET A 1 4.79 -14.04 -1.39
CA MET A 1 3.65 -13.17 -1.79
C MET A 1 2.32 -13.87 -1.53
N ASP A 2 2.30 -15.17 -1.24
CA ASP A 2 1.09 -16.00 -1.11
C ASP A 2 0.24 -15.76 0.14
N SER A 3 0.57 -14.75 0.96
CA SER A 3 -0.15 -14.40 2.19
C SER A 3 -0.63 -12.94 2.23
N ALA A 4 -0.55 -12.22 1.10
CA ALA A 4 -1.08 -10.86 1.03
C ALA A 4 -2.62 -10.91 0.94
N PRO A 5 -3.36 -10.16 1.78
CA PRO A 5 -4.83 -10.16 1.75
C PRO A 5 -5.40 -9.51 0.49
N ALA A 6 -4.63 -8.61 -0.14
CA ALA A 6 -4.93 -8.00 -1.42
C ALA A 6 -3.64 -7.58 -2.14
N SER A 7 -3.70 -7.43 -3.46
CA SER A 7 -2.60 -6.92 -4.29
C SER A 7 -3.13 -6.05 -5.40
N VAL A 8 -2.33 -5.06 -5.80
CA VAL A 8 -2.58 -4.23 -6.99
C VAL A 8 -1.42 -4.45 -7.94
N GLU A 9 -1.72 -4.90 -9.15
CA GLU A 9 -0.76 -5.04 -10.22
C GLU A 9 -0.73 -3.75 -11.04
N CYS A 10 0.47 -3.22 -11.25
CA CYS A 10 0.69 -1.97 -11.95
C CYS A 10 1.74 -2.14 -13.05
N THR A 11 1.51 -1.50 -14.19
CA THR A 11 2.57 -1.24 -15.17
C THR A 11 3.21 0.12 -14.87
N VAL A 12 4.53 0.20 -14.94
CA VAL A 12 5.24 1.48 -14.73
C VAL A 12 5.03 2.38 -15.94
N ALA A 13 4.35 3.51 -15.74
CA ALA A 13 4.13 4.53 -16.75
C ALA A 13 5.28 5.54 -16.79
N GLU A 14 5.80 5.94 -15.61
CA GLU A 14 6.88 6.93 -15.53
C GLU A 14 7.73 6.72 -14.27
N ILE A 15 9.01 7.09 -14.36
CA ILE A 15 9.91 7.18 -13.21
C ILE A 15 10.52 8.59 -13.21
N ILE A 16 10.27 9.34 -12.14
CA ILE A 16 10.78 10.70 -11.95
C ILE A 16 11.87 10.65 -10.88
N GLU A 17 13.10 11.00 -11.27
CA GLU A 17 14.23 11.08 -10.33
C GLU A 17 14.22 12.42 -9.59
N ARG A 18 14.31 12.37 -8.26
CA ARG A 18 14.47 13.55 -7.40
C ARG A 18 15.55 13.30 -6.35
N GLY A 19 16.78 13.69 -6.68
CA GLY A 19 17.91 13.51 -5.78
C GLY A 19 18.26 12.04 -5.62
N ASP A 20 18.15 11.53 -4.41
CA ASP A 20 18.39 10.12 -4.04
C ASP A 20 17.10 9.27 -3.99
N HIS A 21 15.94 9.84 -4.37
CA HIS A 21 14.66 9.13 -4.39
C HIS A 21 14.00 9.16 -5.76
N HIS A 22 13.26 8.10 -6.07
CA HIS A 22 12.49 7.95 -7.30
C HIS A 22 11.00 7.96 -7.00
N ILE A 23 10.25 8.75 -7.75
CA ILE A 23 8.80 8.69 -7.78
C ILE A 23 8.42 7.80 -8.97
N VAL A 24 7.69 6.74 -8.72
CA VAL A 24 7.21 5.82 -9.77
C VAL A 24 5.72 6.05 -9.98
N ILE A 25 5.34 6.43 -11.19
CA ILE A 25 3.94 6.51 -11.61
C ILE A 25 3.58 5.16 -12.20
N GLY A 26 2.67 4.45 -11.54
CA GLY A 26 2.15 3.15 -12.00
C GLY A 26 0.70 3.26 -12.46
N GLU A 27 0.39 2.68 -13.61
CA GLU A 27 -0.98 2.46 -14.08
C GLU A 27 -1.49 1.12 -13.56
N VAL A 28 -2.61 1.13 -12.84
CA VAL A 28 -3.24 -0.08 -12.32
C VAL A 28 -3.82 -0.89 -13.46
N ILE A 29 -3.38 -2.13 -13.59
CA ILE A 29 -3.89 -3.07 -14.60
C ILE A 29 -4.80 -4.12 -14.00
N GLU A 30 -4.57 -4.51 -12.74
CA GLU A 30 -5.40 -5.49 -12.03
C GLU A 30 -5.37 -5.23 -10.52
N ALA A 31 -6.48 -5.51 -9.85
CA ALA A 31 -6.57 -5.49 -8.39
C ALA A 31 -7.21 -6.79 -7.92
N ASN A 32 -6.54 -7.48 -7.00
CA ASN A 32 -6.98 -8.75 -6.44
C ASN A 32 -7.19 -8.60 -4.93
N VAL A 33 -8.28 -9.19 -4.44
CA VAL A 33 -8.55 -9.34 -3.00
C VAL A 33 -8.64 -10.83 -2.72
N ALA A 34 -7.63 -11.35 -2.03
CA ALA A 34 -7.58 -12.75 -1.63
C ALA A 34 -8.41 -13.01 -0.36
N GLN A 35 -8.54 -12.00 0.51
CA GLN A 35 -9.35 -12.06 1.73
C GLN A 35 -10.07 -10.73 1.93
N GLU A 36 -11.41 -10.76 1.96
CA GLU A 36 -12.17 -9.57 2.33
C GLU A 36 -11.95 -9.22 3.81
N PRO A 37 -11.79 -7.93 4.15
CA PRO A 37 -11.61 -7.52 5.53
C PRO A 37 -12.88 -7.75 6.34
N GLU A 38 -12.77 -8.38 7.52
CA GLU A 38 -13.90 -8.54 8.43
C GLU A 38 -14.26 -7.19 9.08
N GLY A 39 -15.50 -6.73 8.86
CA GLY A 39 -16.02 -5.50 9.43
C GLY A 39 -15.77 -4.27 8.56
N ARG A 40 -15.44 -3.13 9.18
CA ARG A 40 -15.19 -1.87 8.45
C ARG A 40 -13.80 -1.93 7.81
N ALA A 41 -13.71 -1.72 6.50
CA ALA A 41 -12.45 -1.69 5.75
C ALA A 41 -11.39 -0.76 6.37
N ASP A 42 -11.83 0.30 7.05
CA ASP A 42 -10.98 1.26 7.77
C ASP A 42 -10.13 0.64 8.90
N LYS A 43 -10.51 -0.54 9.41
CA LYS A 43 -9.74 -1.28 10.42
C LYS A 43 -8.70 -2.23 9.84
N ALA A 44 -8.76 -2.51 8.53
CA ALA A 44 -7.85 -3.40 7.82
C ALA A 44 -6.79 -2.64 6.99
N ILE A 45 -6.75 -1.32 7.13
CA ILE A 45 -5.61 -0.49 6.71
C ILE A 45 -4.44 -0.80 7.64
N LEU A 46 -3.20 -0.71 7.14
CA LEU A 46 -1.92 -0.91 7.84
C LEU A 46 -2.10 -0.78 9.37
N GLU A 47 -2.27 -1.92 10.07
CA GLU A 47 -2.19 -1.95 11.53
C GLU A 47 -0.72 -1.67 11.86
N MET A 48 -0.36 -0.38 11.87
CA MET A 48 0.86 0.18 12.43
C MET A 48 0.81 0.06 13.97
N LYS A 49 0.48 -1.14 14.49
CA LYS A 49 0.44 -1.40 15.93
C LYS A 49 1.82 -1.42 16.57
N GLU A 50 2.88 -1.47 15.77
CA GLU A 50 4.27 -1.35 16.26
C GLU A 50 5.08 -0.32 15.45
N LEU A 51 4.58 0.91 15.32
CA LEU A 51 5.51 2.03 15.20
C LEU A 51 5.64 2.62 16.60
N GLY A 52 6.69 2.18 17.31
CA GLY A 52 6.95 2.54 18.71
C GLY A 52 6.82 4.04 18.97
N ASP A 53 6.48 4.35 20.24
CA ASP A 53 6.18 5.60 20.98
C ASP A 53 6.18 7.01 20.33
N THR A 54 6.66 7.19 19.11
CA THR A 54 6.94 8.49 18.49
C THR A 54 6.29 8.72 17.11
N VAL A 55 5.50 7.79 16.57
CA VAL A 55 4.93 7.98 15.22
C VAL A 55 3.43 8.27 15.27
N PHE A 56 3.09 9.52 14.96
CA PHE A 56 1.72 9.98 14.69
C PHE A 56 1.47 9.98 13.17
N TYR A 57 0.49 9.21 12.72
CA TYR A 57 -0.08 9.36 11.39
C TYR A 57 -1.41 10.13 11.52
N GLY A 58 -1.35 11.44 11.39
CA GLY A 58 -2.53 12.31 11.33
C GLY A 58 -3.16 12.22 9.94
N GLY A 59 -4.47 11.94 9.90
CA GLY A 59 -5.28 11.95 8.68
C GLY A 59 -5.54 13.35 8.14
#